data_AF-A0A4S4LDU6-F1
#
_entry.id   AF-A0A4S4LDU6-F1
#
_cell.length_a   1.000
_cell.length_b   1.000
_cell.length_c   1.000
_cell.angle_alpha   90.00
_cell.angle_beta   90.00
_cell.angle_gamma   90.00
#
_symmetry.space_group_name_H-M   'P 1'
#
loop_
_entity.id
_entity.type
_entity.pdbx_description
1 polymer ?
#
loop_
_entity_poly.entity_id
_entity_poly.type
_entity_poly.pdbx_seq_one_letter_code
_entity_poly.pdbx_strand_id
1 'polypeptide(L)'
;MIQCLVCEDWLHESCLNLRERLSSCGATPAPENPAENSVPGAENNDDAQSEASSSGLPRPLITGTDYDALICSSCVLRIPILKRWAGTEGTMMVFREGPLAAWQVLKGSGSNAGETISVTQGAVEVGIKRPLSPPTVSAEHDSKKQRLGPESIVLSSSSVNRSCLAPPINFTAQRILAALETKDPDSSQSNGTGDIFLTGDWRSRWCRCELCLPQLLLHPYLLEEEETYEPPEDPDSRLSLEELGARALERIPRDKALDGIRAFNDMRDDLVKFLRPFAQQGKVVEEEDIKGFFESKIDAARRGREY
;
A
#
# COMPACT_ATOMS: atom_id res chain seq x y z
N MET A 1 4.55 -2.91 -2.10
CA MET A 1 3.94 -2.61 -0.78
C MET A 1 2.68 -1.80 -1.04
N ILE A 2 1.67 -1.93 -0.19
CA ILE A 2 0.34 -1.32 -0.38
C ILE A 2 -0.02 -0.59 0.92
N GLN A 3 -0.51 0.63 0.82
CA GLN A 3 -0.87 1.45 1.98
C GLN A 3 -2.32 1.20 2.41
N CYS A 4 -2.56 1.08 3.71
CA CYS A 4 -3.91 1.05 4.27
C CYS A 4 -4.51 2.46 4.31
N LEU A 5 -5.71 2.65 3.76
CA LEU A 5 -6.39 3.94 3.73
C LEU A 5 -6.74 4.50 5.13
N VAL A 6 -6.92 3.65 6.14
CA VAL A 6 -7.43 4.07 7.46
C VAL A 6 -6.32 4.37 8.47
N CYS A 7 -5.27 3.56 8.50
CA CYS A 7 -4.15 3.75 9.43
C CYS A 7 -2.87 4.25 8.75
N GLU A 8 -2.88 4.41 7.43
CA GLU A 8 -1.73 4.85 6.62
C GLU A 8 -0.48 3.95 6.70
N ASP A 9 -0.59 2.81 7.39
CA ASP A 9 0.48 1.82 7.47
C ASP A 9 0.73 1.15 6.12
N TRP A 10 2.01 0.86 5.86
CA TRP A 10 2.47 0.19 4.65
C TRP A 10 2.58 -1.32 4.86
N LEU A 11 1.83 -2.08 4.06
CA LEU A 11 1.72 -3.52 4.15
C LEU A 11 2.42 -4.19 2.96
N HIS A 12 3.21 -5.24 3.23
CA HIS A 12 3.80 -6.03 2.15
C HIS A 12 2.72 -6.90 1.49
N GLU A 13 2.79 -7.07 0.15
CA GLU A 13 1.88 -7.97 -0.59
C GLU A 13 1.90 -9.41 -0.05
N SER A 14 3.05 -9.84 0.49
CA SER A 14 3.20 -11.15 1.15
C SER A 14 2.50 -11.22 2.51
N CYS A 15 2.44 -10.10 3.27
CA CYS A 15 1.72 -10.04 4.54
C CYS A 15 0.19 -9.98 4.35
N LEU A 16 -0.25 -9.47 3.19
CA LEU A 16 -1.65 -9.51 2.74
C LEU A 16 -2.02 -10.84 2.08
N ASN A 17 -1.07 -11.77 1.94
CA ASN A 17 -1.19 -13.05 1.25
C ASN A 17 -1.74 -12.93 -0.18
N LEU A 18 -1.43 -11.81 -0.84
CA LEU A 18 -1.69 -11.64 -2.27
C LEU A 18 -0.69 -12.45 -3.10
N ARG A 19 0.48 -12.76 -2.54
CA ARG A 19 1.48 -13.64 -3.13
C ARG A 19 1.92 -14.68 -2.13
N GLU A 20 2.19 -15.88 -2.62
CA GLU A 20 2.89 -16.87 -1.83
C GLU A 20 4.28 -16.34 -1.49
N ARG A 21 4.61 -16.29 -0.20
CA ARG A 21 5.96 -15.95 0.24
C ARG A 21 6.84 -17.12 -0.16
N LEU A 22 7.63 -16.95 -1.22
CA LEU A 22 8.78 -17.81 -1.43
C LEU A 22 9.65 -17.67 -0.18
N SER A 23 9.77 -18.75 0.58
CA SER A 23 10.65 -18.81 1.75
C SER A 23 12.03 -18.36 1.32
N SER A 24 12.49 -17.23 1.86
CA SER A 24 13.84 -16.73 1.63
C SER A 24 14.85 -17.65 2.32
N CYS A 25 15.32 -18.67 1.60
CA CYS A 25 16.66 -19.25 1.67
C CYS A 25 16.69 -20.49 0.75
N GLY A 26 16.72 -20.24 -0.56
CA GLY A 26 17.46 -21.14 -1.43
C GLY A 26 18.93 -20.96 -1.07
N ALA A 27 19.59 -22.05 -0.72
CA ALA A 27 21.01 -22.07 -0.42
C ALA A 27 21.81 -21.24 -1.43
N THR A 28 22.82 -20.55 -0.93
CA THR A 28 23.94 -19.97 -1.67
C THR A 28 24.18 -20.74 -2.96
N PRO A 29 24.15 -20.13 -4.17
CA PRO A 29 24.60 -20.83 -5.36
C PRO A 29 26.06 -21.24 -5.11
N ALA A 30 26.30 -22.55 -5.16
CA ALA A 30 27.64 -23.10 -5.06
C ALA A 30 28.51 -22.49 -6.17
N PRO A 31 29.80 -22.19 -5.90
CA PRO A 31 30.68 -21.65 -6.93
C PRO A 31 30.96 -22.76 -7.95
N GLU A 32 30.47 -22.59 -9.18
CA GLU A 32 30.89 -23.40 -10.31
C GLU A 32 32.30 -22.97 -10.73
N ASN A 33 33.22 -23.93 -10.77
CA ASN A 33 34.60 -23.72 -11.20
C ASN A 33 34.68 -23.33 -12.70
N PRO A 34 35.70 -22.55 -13.09
CA PRO A 34 35.84 -22.05 -14.45
C PRO A 34 36.42 -23.12 -15.39
N ALA A 35 35.77 -23.33 -16.53
CA ALA A 35 36.37 -23.97 -17.69
C ALA A 35 36.38 -22.97 -18.86
N GLU A 36 37.58 -22.81 -19.39
CA GLU A 36 38.02 -21.86 -20.41
C GLU A 36 37.30 -22.04 -21.75
N ASN A 37 36.95 -20.93 -22.41
CA ASN A 37 37.24 -20.73 -23.83
C ASN A 37 37.03 -19.27 -24.27
N SER A 38 38.14 -18.67 -24.68
CA SER A 38 38.36 -17.43 -25.45
C SER A 38 37.57 -17.45 -26.79
N VAL A 39 37.17 -16.37 -27.50
CA VAL A 39 37.71 -15.02 -27.83
C VAL A 39 36.54 -14.12 -28.43
N PRO A 40 36.71 -12.90 -29.02
CA PRO A 40 36.33 -11.61 -28.43
C PRO A 40 35.31 -10.74 -29.23
N GLY A 41 34.81 -9.68 -28.58
CA GLY A 41 34.58 -8.38 -29.24
C GLY A 41 33.12 -7.95 -29.47
N ALA A 42 32.63 -7.03 -28.63
CA ALA A 42 31.88 -5.84 -29.04
C ALA A 42 31.58 -5.00 -27.78
N GLU A 43 32.11 -3.79 -27.78
CA GLU A 43 31.78 -2.73 -26.83
C GLU A 43 30.30 -2.37 -27.02
N ASN A 44 29.49 -2.49 -25.98
CA ASN A 44 28.32 -1.65 -25.79
C ASN A 44 28.01 -1.54 -24.30
N ASN A 45 28.01 -0.28 -23.87
CA ASN A 45 27.74 0.20 -22.53
C ASN A 45 26.22 0.40 -22.43
N ASP A 46 25.53 -0.41 -21.64
CA ASP A 46 24.13 -0.21 -21.27
C ASP A 46 23.86 -0.81 -19.86
N ASP A 47 24.47 -0.20 -18.84
CA ASP A 47 24.05 -0.36 -17.44
C ASP A 47 22.79 0.48 -17.18
N ALA A 48 21.61 -0.02 -17.60
CA ALA A 48 20.32 0.58 -17.20
C ALA A 48 19.08 -0.32 -17.42
N GLN A 49 19.19 -1.65 -17.33
CA GLN A 49 18.00 -2.51 -17.23
C GLN A 49 18.06 -3.37 -15.98
N SER A 50 17.59 -2.79 -14.88
CA SER A 50 17.05 -3.57 -13.77
C SER A 50 15.75 -4.22 -14.25
N GLU A 51 15.86 -5.37 -14.90
CA GLU A 51 14.76 -6.32 -15.07
C GLU A 51 14.42 -6.85 -13.68
N ALA A 52 13.71 -6.05 -12.90
CA ALA A 52 13.16 -6.45 -11.62
C ALA A 52 12.20 -7.61 -11.86
N SER A 53 12.63 -8.80 -11.46
CA SER A 53 11.91 -10.07 -11.47
C SER A 53 10.39 -9.95 -11.30
N SER A 54 9.65 -9.93 -12.42
CA SER A 54 8.19 -10.11 -12.44
C SER A 54 7.70 -10.95 -13.63
N SER A 55 8.59 -11.64 -14.35
CA SER A 55 8.21 -12.45 -15.52
C SER A 55 8.02 -13.95 -15.23
N GLY A 56 8.28 -14.42 -13.99
CA GLY A 56 8.24 -15.86 -13.65
C GLY A 56 7.49 -16.25 -12.36
N LEU A 57 6.85 -15.30 -11.67
CA LEU A 57 6.09 -15.59 -10.44
C LEU A 57 4.62 -15.89 -10.74
N PRO A 58 3.96 -16.80 -9.99
CA PRO A 58 2.53 -17.02 -10.11
C PRO A 58 1.75 -15.71 -9.89
N ARG A 59 0.64 -15.56 -10.62
CA ARG A 59 -0.19 -14.36 -10.53
C ARG A 59 -0.68 -14.15 -9.09
N PRO A 60 -0.65 -12.90 -8.59
CA PRO A 60 -1.15 -12.62 -7.25
C PRO A 60 -2.67 -12.87 -7.17
N LEU A 61 -3.17 -13.16 -5.97
CA LEU A 61 -4.57 -13.41 -5.69
C LEU A 61 -5.47 -12.22 -6.06
N ILE A 62 -4.96 -11.00 -5.85
CA ILE A 62 -5.55 -9.74 -6.27
C ILE A 62 -4.42 -8.93 -6.91
N THR A 63 -4.64 -8.46 -8.14
CA THR A 63 -3.68 -7.62 -8.87
C THR A 63 -3.88 -6.15 -8.51
N GLY A 64 -2.85 -5.31 -8.73
CA GLY A 64 -2.93 -3.86 -8.48
C GLY A 64 -3.96 -3.13 -9.33
N THR A 65 -4.51 -3.76 -10.38
CA THR A 65 -5.59 -3.18 -11.21
C THR A 65 -6.99 -3.59 -10.74
N ASP A 66 -7.10 -4.53 -9.80
CA ASP A 66 -8.39 -5.05 -9.35
C ASP A 66 -9.03 -4.21 -8.25
N TYR A 67 -8.31 -3.24 -7.67
CA TYR A 67 -8.75 -2.42 -6.55
C TYR A 67 -8.10 -1.04 -6.58
N ASP A 68 -8.73 -0.07 -5.91
CA ASP A 68 -8.27 1.32 -5.80
C ASP A 68 -7.80 1.66 -4.38
N ALA A 69 -8.35 1.00 -3.36
CA ALA A 69 -7.95 1.21 -1.96
C ALA A 69 -7.95 -0.09 -1.15
N LEU A 70 -7.01 -0.20 -0.22
CA LEU A 70 -6.90 -1.28 0.75
C LEU A 70 -7.27 -0.76 2.14
N ILE A 71 -8.02 -1.56 2.90
CA ILE A 71 -8.18 -1.37 4.34
C ILE A 71 -7.80 -2.65 5.07
N CYS A 72 -6.83 -2.54 5.99
CA CYS A 72 -6.34 -3.67 6.77
C CYS A 72 -7.40 -4.20 7.75
N SER A 73 -7.31 -5.47 8.10
CA SER A 73 -8.25 -6.20 8.94
C SER A 73 -8.46 -5.53 10.29
N SER A 74 -7.39 -5.04 10.93
CA SER A 74 -7.47 -4.26 12.17
C SER A 74 -8.36 -3.02 12.04
N CYS A 75 -8.22 -2.28 10.94
CA CYS A 75 -9.05 -1.11 10.66
C CYS A 75 -10.50 -1.48 10.34
N VAL A 76 -10.73 -2.57 9.60
CA VAL A 76 -12.08 -3.11 9.35
C VAL A 76 -12.76 -3.50 10.66
N LEU A 77 -12.03 -4.12 11.59
CA LEU A 77 -12.56 -4.53 12.89
C LEU A 77 -12.91 -3.34 13.79
N ARG A 78 -12.21 -2.21 13.64
CA ARG A 78 -12.47 -1.00 14.41
C ARG A 78 -13.67 -0.20 13.91
N ILE A 79 -13.95 -0.22 12.61
CA ILE A 79 -14.97 0.65 11.99
C ILE A 79 -16.22 -0.17 11.59
N PRO A 80 -17.38 0.00 12.26
CA PRO A 80 -18.59 -0.81 12.02
C PRO A 80 -19.13 -0.74 10.59
N ILE A 81 -19.05 0.43 9.94
CA ILE A 81 -19.52 0.58 8.56
C ILE A 81 -18.72 -0.34 7.63
N LEU A 82 -17.41 -0.48 7.83
CA LEU A 82 -16.57 -1.34 7.00
C LEU A 82 -16.91 -2.82 7.17
N LYS A 83 -17.24 -3.27 8.38
CA LYS A 83 -17.71 -4.65 8.63
C LYS A 83 -18.98 -4.98 7.84
N ARG A 84 -19.89 -4.02 7.70
CA ARG A 84 -21.13 -4.21 6.93
C ARG A 84 -20.86 -4.38 5.44
N TRP A 85 -19.86 -3.68 4.92
CA TRP A 85 -19.52 -3.67 3.50
C TRP A 85 -18.50 -4.76 3.11
N ALA A 86 -17.85 -5.40 4.08
CA ALA A 86 -16.92 -6.49 3.82
C ALA A 86 -17.56 -7.63 3.02
N GLY A 87 -16.94 -8.01 1.90
CA GLY A 87 -17.44 -9.08 1.02
C GLY A 87 -18.74 -8.76 0.28
N THR A 88 -19.10 -7.48 0.15
CA THR A 88 -20.24 -7.03 -0.67
C THR A 88 -19.79 -6.61 -2.07
N GLU A 89 -20.72 -6.19 -2.93
CA GLU A 89 -20.40 -5.83 -4.31
C GLU A 89 -19.41 -4.66 -4.35
N GLY A 90 -18.30 -4.85 -5.08
CA GLY A 90 -17.17 -3.94 -5.18
C GLY A 90 -16.33 -3.79 -3.90
N THR A 91 -16.54 -4.65 -2.90
CA THR A 91 -15.68 -4.74 -1.71
C THR A 91 -15.24 -6.19 -1.55
N MET A 92 -14.06 -6.50 -2.07
CA MET A 92 -13.47 -7.83 -1.97
C MET A 92 -12.88 -8.02 -0.58
N MET A 93 -12.97 -9.22 -0.01
CA MET A 93 -12.35 -9.54 1.28
C MET A 93 -11.47 -10.78 1.15
N VAL A 94 -10.23 -10.71 1.62
CA VAL A 94 -9.32 -11.87 1.63
C VAL A 94 -9.55 -12.68 2.91
N PHE A 95 -9.63 -14.00 2.77
CA PHE A 95 -9.80 -14.90 3.91
C PHE A 95 -9.24 -16.29 3.65
N ARG A 96 -9.12 -17.06 4.74
CA ARG A 96 -8.87 -18.50 4.71
C ARG A 96 -9.72 -19.20 5.75
N GLU A 97 -10.28 -20.36 5.41
CA GLU A 97 -11.15 -21.13 6.32
C GLU A 97 -10.37 -21.92 7.36
N GLY A 98 -9.08 -22.20 7.11
CA GLY A 98 -8.22 -22.95 8.01
C GLY A 98 -6.73 -22.69 7.77
N PRO A 99 -5.85 -23.17 8.65
CA PRO A 99 -4.41 -22.90 8.58
C PRO A 99 -3.71 -23.51 7.36
N LEU A 100 -4.26 -24.58 6.79
CA LEU A 100 -3.73 -25.30 5.62
C LEU A 100 -4.57 -25.06 4.34
N ALA A 101 -5.65 -24.28 4.43
CA ALA A 101 -6.50 -23.99 3.29
C ALA A 101 -5.84 -22.91 2.41
N ALA A 102 -6.09 -22.98 1.09
CA ALA A 102 -5.68 -21.93 0.17
C ALA A 102 -6.41 -20.61 0.48
N TRP A 103 -5.73 -19.49 0.24
CA TRP A 103 -6.31 -18.15 0.37
C TRP A 103 -7.40 -17.92 -0.68
N GLN A 104 -8.50 -17.31 -0.25
CA GLN A 104 -9.67 -17.07 -1.09
C GLN A 104 -10.09 -15.60 -1.01
N VAL A 105 -10.76 -15.14 -2.07
CA VAL A 105 -11.34 -13.80 -2.15
C VAL A 105 -12.86 -13.91 -2.12
N LEU A 106 -13.48 -13.35 -1.08
CA LEU A 106 -14.91 -13.20 -1.01
C LEU A 106 -15.31 -11.96 -1.82
N LYS A 107 -16.03 -12.17 -2.91
CA LYS A 107 -16.64 -11.10 -3.73
C LYS A 107 -18.15 -11.11 -3.50
N GLY A 108 -18.76 -9.94 -3.36
CA GLY A 108 -20.22 -9.84 -3.29
C GLY A 108 -20.85 -10.32 -4.60
N SER A 109 -21.68 -11.35 -4.54
CA SER A 109 -22.46 -11.79 -5.69
C SER A 109 -23.55 -10.73 -5.94
N GLY A 110 -23.35 -9.91 -6.97
CA GLY A 110 -24.47 -9.24 -7.63
C GLY A 110 -25.45 -10.34 -8.05
N SER A 111 -26.74 -10.14 -7.80
CA SER A 111 -27.81 -11.12 -8.02
C SER A 111 -27.68 -11.92 -9.33
N ASN A 112 -26.99 -13.06 -9.26
CA ASN A 112 -27.17 -14.29 -10.04
C ASN A 112 -26.12 -15.30 -9.55
N ALA A 113 -26.59 -16.53 -9.39
CA ALA A 113 -25.98 -17.60 -8.61
C ALA A 113 -24.57 -18.02 -9.06
N GLY A 114 -23.73 -18.27 -8.03
CA GLY A 114 -22.64 -19.26 -7.96
C GLY A 114 -21.83 -19.57 -9.21
N GLU A 115 -20.63 -19.01 -9.29
CA GLU A 115 -19.52 -19.65 -9.99
C GLU A 115 -18.21 -19.45 -9.21
N THR A 116 -17.86 -20.47 -8.43
CA THR A 116 -16.49 -20.70 -7.99
C THR A 116 -15.72 -21.12 -9.24
N ILE A 117 -14.80 -20.26 -9.71
CA ILE A 117 -13.95 -20.55 -10.86
C ILE A 117 -13.03 -21.73 -10.48
N SER A 118 -13.38 -22.92 -10.96
CA SER A 118 -12.50 -24.07 -11.06
C SER A 118 -12.39 -24.42 -12.54
N VAL A 119 -11.17 -24.38 -13.07
CA VAL A 119 -10.88 -24.66 -14.48
C VAL A 119 -10.78 -26.17 -14.69
N THR A 120 -11.75 -26.77 -15.39
CA THR A 120 -11.58 -28.04 -16.11
C THR A 120 -12.57 -28.17 -17.29
N GLN A 121 -12.09 -28.81 -18.35
CA GLN A 121 -12.61 -28.79 -19.73
C GLN A 121 -13.78 -29.78 -19.97
N GLY A 122 -14.82 -29.29 -20.66
CA GLY A 122 -15.52 -29.94 -21.79
C GLY A 122 -16.33 -31.24 -21.58
N ALA A 123 -17.67 -31.15 -21.73
CA ALA A 123 -18.49 -31.99 -22.62
C ALA A 123 -19.94 -31.47 -22.70
N VAL A 124 -20.51 -31.51 -23.90
CA VAL A 124 -21.84 -31.04 -24.31
C VAL A 124 -22.90 -32.11 -24.02
N GLU A 125 -24.12 -31.73 -23.61
CA GLU A 125 -25.36 -32.40 -24.07
C GLU A 125 -26.65 -31.61 -23.80
N VAL A 126 -27.67 -31.92 -24.60
CA VAL A 126 -28.79 -31.07 -25.03
C VAL A 126 -30.11 -31.43 -24.32
N GLY A 127 -30.83 -30.40 -23.86
CA GLY A 127 -32.29 -30.22 -23.99
C GLY A 127 -33.25 -31.08 -23.13
N ILE A 128 -34.33 -30.45 -22.64
CA ILE A 128 -35.76 -30.85 -22.76
C ILE A 128 -36.65 -29.91 -21.91
N LYS A 129 -37.91 -29.81 -22.35
CA LYS A 129 -38.88 -28.72 -22.22
C LYS A 129 -39.80 -28.84 -20.98
N ARG A 130 -40.39 -27.68 -20.64
CA ARG A 130 -41.48 -27.39 -19.65
C ARG A 130 -42.63 -28.42 -19.63
N PRO A 131 -43.46 -28.34 -18.57
CA PRO A 131 -44.88 -28.09 -18.80
C PRO A 131 -45.51 -26.96 -17.96
N LEU A 132 -46.56 -26.39 -18.57
CA LEU A 132 -47.49 -25.34 -18.13
C LEU A 132 -48.51 -25.84 -17.10
N SER A 133 -48.99 -24.93 -16.24
CA SER A 133 -50.25 -25.06 -15.48
C SER A 133 -51.28 -24.00 -15.98
N PRO A 134 -52.59 -24.32 -15.99
CA PRO A 134 -53.65 -23.47 -16.57
C PRO A 134 -54.30 -22.47 -15.57
N PRO A 135 -55.08 -21.48 -16.06
CA PRO A 135 -55.65 -20.38 -15.28
C PRO A 135 -57.12 -20.59 -14.89
N THR A 136 -57.59 -19.94 -13.81
CA THR A 136 -59.02 -19.63 -13.62
C THR A 136 -59.22 -18.35 -12.80
N VAL A 137 -60.14 -17.55 -13.30
CA VAL A 137 -60.67 -16.24 -12.87
C VAL A 137 -61.56 -16.31 -11.63
N SER A 138 -61.67 -15.22 -10.85
CA SER A 138 -62.92 -14.43 -10.62
C SER A 138 -62.84 -13.43 -9.45
N ALA A 139 -63.13 -12.16 -9.79
CA ALA A 139 -63.97 -11.14 -9.15
C ALA A 139 -63.90 -10.80 -7.64
N GLU A 140 -63.47 -9.55 -7.40
CA GLU A 140 -63.96 -8.44 -6.56
C GLU A 140 -64.97 -8.67 -5.41
N HIS A 141 -64.73 -7.99 -4.28
CA HIS A 141 -65.75 -7.21 -3.55
C HIS A 141 -65.11 -6.11 -2.68
N ASP A 142 -65.94 -5.14 -2.31
CA ASP A 142 -65.71 -3.71 -2.26
C ASP A 142 -65.90 -3.11 -0.85
N SER A 143 -65.25 -1.96 -0.63
CA SER A 143 -65.60 -0.82 0.24
C SER A 143 -65.68 -0.91 1.79
N LYS A 144 -64.92 -0.01 2.45
CA LYS A 144 -65.51 1.08 3.28
C LYS A 144 -64.52 2.23 3.58
N LYS A 145 -64.91 3.44 3.17
CA LYS A 145 -64.32 4.76 3.49
C LYS A 145 -64.75 5.26 4.89
N GLN A 146 -63.92 6.08 5.53
CA GLN A 146 -64.29 7.10 6.54
C GLN A 146 -63.06 8.01 6.78
N ARG A 147 -63.04 9.34 6.95
CA ARG A 147 -63.93 10.52 6.83
C ARG A 147 -63.01 11.74 7.10
N LEU A 148 -63.17 12.85 6.38
CA LEU A 148 -62.41 14.11 6.59
C LEU A 148 -63.05 15.00 7.66
N GLY A 149 -62.22 15.77 8.36
CA GLY A 149 -62.54 16.93 9.21
C GLY A 149 -61.24 17.69 9.56
N PRO A 150 -61.28 19.02 9.79
CA PRO A 150 -60.24 19.92 9.28
C PRO A 150 -59.30 20.56 10.33
N GLU A 151 -58.18 21.06 9.79
CA GLU A 151 -57.29 22.13 10.27
C GLU A 151 -56.56 21.98 11.61
N SER A 152 -55.28 21.58 11.51
CA SER A 152 -54.21 22.16 12.33
C SER A 152 -52.98 22.37 11.44
N ILE A 153 -52.46 23.59 11.46
CA ILE A 153 -51.27 24.05 10.76
C ILE A 153 -50.08 23.26 11.30
N VAL A 154 -49.50 22.38 10.48
CA VAL A 154 -48.22 21.75 10.78
C VAL A 154 -47.29 21.99 9.60
N LEU A 155 -46.21 22.72 9.87
CA LEU A 155 -45.05 22.82 9.00
C LEU A 155 -44.62 21.40 8.62
N SER A 156 -44.91 21.01 7.39
CA SER A 156 -44.46 19.74 6.83
C SER A 156 -43.01 19.92 6.40
N SER A 157 -42.10 19.78 7.36
CA SER A 157 -40.72 19.39 7.10
C SER A 157 -40.79 18.05 6.36
N SER A 158 -40.35 18.07 5.10
CA SER A 158 -40.26 16.92 4.22
C SER A 158 -39.39 15.83 4.84
N SER A 159 -40.01 14.92 5.59
CA SER A 159 -39.43 13.65 6.03
C SER A 159 -39.27 12.75 4.82
N VAL A 160 -38.20 12.98 4.05
CA VAL A 160 -37.75 12.05 3.02
C VAL A 160 -37.12 10.87 3.75
N ASN A 161 -37.92 9.86 4.07
CA ASN A 161 -37.43 8.53 4.45
C ASN A 161 -36.64 7.95 3.27
N ARG A 162 -35.37 8.34 3.12
CA ARG A 162 -34.46 7.72 2.15
C ARG A 162 -34.19 6.29 2.62
N SER A 163 -34.68 5.32 1.87
CA SER A 163 -34.35 3.91 2.08
C SER A 163 -32.84 3.72 2.06
N CYS A 164 -32.32 2.89 2.96
CA CYS A 164 -30.90 2.58 3.05
C CYS A 164 -30.44 1.86 1.78
N LEU A 165 -29.49 2.44 1.04
CA LEU A 165 -28.87 1.85 -0.15
C LEU A 165 -27.65 0.98 0.20
N ALA A 166 -27.31 0.83 1.49
CA ALA A 166 -26.17 0.00 1.86
C ALA A 166 -26.52 -1.48 1.60
N PRO A 167 -25.58 -2.26 1.04
CA PRO A 167 -25.80 -3.64 0.65
C PRO A 167 -26.27 -4.48 1.84
N PRO A 168 -27.00 -5.58 1.57
CA PRO A 168 -27.28 -6.57 2.59
C PRO A 168 -25.98 -7.11 3.15
N ILE A 169 -26.00 -7.38 4.45
CA ILE A 169 -24.85 -7.92 5.16
C ILE A 169 -24.44 -9.27 4.55
N ASN A 170 -23.15 -9.44 4.27
CA ASN A 170 -22.61 -10.74 3.92
C ASN A 170 -22.33 -11.55 5.20
N PHE A 171 -23.14 -12.57 5.45
CA PHE A 171 -23.02 -13.42 6.65
C PHE A 171 -21.69 -14.18 6.73
N THR A 172 -21.13 -14.58 5.58
CA THR A 172 -19.81 -15.24 5.54
C THR A 172 -18.73 -14.29 6.00
N ALA A 173 -18.76 -13.04 5.53
CA ALA A 173 -17.82 -12.01 5.95
C ALA A 173 -17.93 -11.72 7.45
N GLN A 174 -19.15 -11.54 7.96
CA GLN A 174 -19.35 -11.30 9.39
C GLN A 174 -18.88 -12.44 10.28
N ARG A 175 -19.09 -13.69 9.88
CA ARG A 175 -18.60 -14.86 10.61
C ARG A 175 -17.07 -14.87 10.70
N ILE A 176 -16.39 -14.51 9.61
CA ILE A 176 -14.92 -14.43 9.57
C ILE A 176 -14.43 -13.30 10.47
N LEU A 177 -15.00 -12.10 10.35
CA LEU A 177 -14.63 -10.94 11.17
C LEU A 177 -14.87 -11.20 12.66
N ALA A 178 -16.02 -11.79 13.04
CA ALA A 178 -16.31 -12.16 14.41
C ALA A 178 -15.31 -13.19 14.97
N ALA A 179 -14.88 -14.16 14.15
CA ALA A 179 -13.86 -15.12 14.56
C ALA A 179 -12.48 -14.45 14.80
N LEU A 180 -12.16 -13.37 14.07
CA LEU A 180 -10.93 -12.60 14.27
C LEU A 180 -10.96 -11.77 15.56
N GLU A 181 -12.12 -11.21 15.94
CA GLU A 181 -12.25 -10.43 17.19
C GLU A 181 -11.99 -11.27 18.45
N THR A 182 -12.24 -12.58 18.38
CA THR A 182 -12.05 -13.51 19.49
C THR A 182 -10.65 -14.11 19.59
N LYS A 183 -9.82 -13.94 18.54
CA LYS A 183 -8.47 -14.48 18.48
C LYS A 183 -7.46 -13.44 18.96
N ASP A 184 -6.41 -13.90 19.63
CA ASP A 184 -5.33 -13.02 20.03
C ASP A 184 -4.63 -12.39 18.81
N PRO A 185 -4.32 -11.08 18.85
CA PRO A 185 -3.75 -10.33 17.74
C PRO A 185 -2.35 -10.79 17.33
N ASP A 186 -1.64 -11.51 18.20
CA ASP A 186 -0.27 -12.03 17.94
C ASP A 186 -0.25 -13.37 17.19
N SER A 187 -1.42 -13.93 16.85
CA SER A 187 -1.45 -15.10 16.00
C SER A 187 -1.07 -14.71 14.56
N SER A 188 0.21 -14.87 14.21
CA SER A 188 0.79 -14.72 12.87
C SER A 188 0.07 -15.52 11.76
N GLN A 189 -0.86 -16.39 12.18
CA GLN A 189 -1.80 -17.16 11.37
C GLN A 189 -3.05 -16.36 10.94
N SER A 190 -3.18 -15.08 11.29
CA SER A 190 -4.32 -14.25 10.87
C SER A 190 -3.93 -13.14 9.87
N ASN A 191 -2.63 -12.91 9.65
CA ASN A 191 -2.12 -11.94 8.68
C ASN A 191 -2.81 -12.17 7.33
N GLY A 192 -3.46 -11.15 6.76
CA GLY A 192 -4.21 -11.25 5.50
C GLY A 192 -5.70 -11.54 5.61
N THR A 193 -6.16 -12.16 6.72
CA THR A 193 -7.57 -12.53 6.87
C THR A 193 -8.38 -11.33 7.34
N GLY A 194 -9.43 -10.99 6.60
CA GLY A 194 -10.33 -9.87 6.92
C GLY A 194 -9.90 -8.53 6.32
N ASP A 195 -8.80 -8.49 5.56
CA ASP A 195 -8.43 -7.32 4.76
C ASP A 195 -9.45 -7.12 3.64
N ILE A 196 -9.87 -5.87 3.42
CA ILE A 196 -10.82 -5.52 2.36
C ILE A 196 -10.16 -4.65 1.29
N PHE A 197 -10.53 -4.92 0.05
CA PHE A 197 -10.07 -4.23 -1.15
C PHE A 197 -11.29 -3.59 -1.81
N LEU A 198 -11.26 -2.26 -1.94
CA LEU A 198 -12.32 -1.45 -2.49
C LEU A 198 -12.06 -1.21 -3.98
N THR A 199 -13.08 -1.36 -4.82
CA THR A 199 -12.95 -1.28 -6.28
C THR A 199 -13.78 -0.15 -6.90
N GLY A 200 -13.34 0.35 -8.06
CA GLY A 200 -13.93 1.48 -8.76
C GLY A 200 -14.11 2.72 -7.87
N ASP A 201 -15.17 3.48 -8.16
CA ASP A 201 -15.54 4.68 -7.40
C ASP A 201 -16.19 4.34 -6.05
N TRP A 202 -15.46 3.66 -5.18
CA TRP A 202 -15.93 3.18 -3.88
C TRP A 202 -16.47 4.29 -2.97
N ARG A 203 -15.92 5.52 -3.07
CA ARG A 203 -16.39 6.71 -2.36
C ARG A 203 -17.83 7.10 -2.71
N SER A 204 -18.26 6.84 -3.95
CA SER A 204 -19.62 7.14 -4.43
C SER A 204 -20.64 6.07 -4.01
N ARG A 205 -20.19 4.87 -3.65
CA ARG A 205 -21.07 3.74 -3.30
C ARG A 205 -21.65 3.83 -1.90
N TRP A 206 -21.02 4.58 -0.99
CA TRP A 206 -21.48 4.68 0.39
C TRP A 206 -22.92 5.18 0.50
N CYS A 207 -23.71 4.48 1.32
CA CYS A 207 -25.06 4.92 1.63
C CYS A 207 -25.03 6.17 2.52
N ARG A 208 -25.74 7.23 2.11
CA ARG A 208 -25.83 8.51 2.82
C ARG A 208 -27.17 8.70 3.56
N CYS A 209 -27.79 7.61 4.04
CA CYS A 209 -28.99 7.68 4.85
C CYS A 209 -28.67 8.08 6.31
N GLU A 210 -29.70 8.42 7.09
CA GLU A 210 -29.57 8.90 8.48
C GLU A 210 -28.86 7.90 9.41
N LEU A 211 -28.87 6.61 9.08
CA LEU A 211 -28.19 5.56 9.86
C LEU A 211 -26.71 5.39 9.46
N CYS A 212 -26.37 5.59 8.19
CA CYS A 212 -25.01 5.32 7.67
C CYS A 212 -24.13 6.57 7.68
N LEU A 213 -24.69 7.73 7.37
CA LEU A 213 -23.93 8.98 7.23
C LEU A 213 -23.21 9.38 8.53
N PRO A 214 -23.79 9.30 9.74
CA PRO A 214 -23.09 9.69 10.96
C PRO A 214 -21.82 8.87 11.23
N GLN A 215 -21.82 7.58 10.88
CA GLN A 215 -20.65 6.72 11.02
C GLN A 215 -19.55 7.06 10.01
N LEU A 216 -19.93 7.46 8.80
CA LEU A 216 -19.00 7.88 7.75
C LEU A 216 -18.41 9.27 8.04
N LEU A 217 -19.16 10.18 8.65
CA LEU A 217 -18.67 11.50 9.04
C LEU A 217 -17.62 11.45 10.16
N LEU A 218 -17.59 10.37 10.96
CA LEU A 218 -16.49 10.13 11.91
C LEU A 218 -15.16 9.83 11.19
N HIS A 219 -15.23 9.46 9.91
CA HIS A 219 -14.10 9.07 9.06
C HIS A 219 -14.20 9.76 7.69
N PRO A 220 -13.99 11.10 7.60
CA PRO A 220 -14.25 11.88 6.38
C PRO A 220 -13.48 11.38 5.14
N TYR A 221 -12.28 10.84 5.32
CA TYR A 221 -11.45 10.26 4.26
C TYR A 221 -12.08 9.04 3.55
N LEU A 222 -13.14 8.45 4.11
CA LEU A 222 -13.95 7.44 3.43
C LEU A 222 -14.93 8.07 2.42
N LEU A 223 -15.31 9.33 2.59
CA LEU A 223 -16.24 10.04 1.71
C LEU A 223 -15.53 10.82 0.62
N GLU A 224 -14.45 11.50 1.00
CA GLU A 224 -13.71 12.43 0.15
C GLU A 224 -12.24 12.04 0.14
N GLU A 225 -11.56 12.36 -0.96
CA GLU A 225 -10.12 12.18 -1.06
C GLU A 225 -9.43 13.37 -0.41
N GLU A 226 -8.39 13.10 0.39
CA GLU A 226 -7.64 14.16 1.06
C GLU A 226 -6.67 14.83 0.08
N GLU A 227 -6.56 16.16 0.17
CA GLU A 227 -5.62 16.90 -0.65
C GLU A 227 -4.19 16.50 -0.27
N THR A 228 -3.44 16.00 -1.25
CA THR A 228 -2.02 15.74 -1.05
C THR A 228 -1.32 17.08 -0.84
N TYR A 229 -0.76 17.29 0.36
CA TYR A 229 0.06 18.47 0.62
C TYR A 229 1.27 18.45 -0.31
N GLU A 230 1.33 19.40 -1.23
CA GLU A 230 2.49 19.63 -2.06
C GLU A 230 3.39 20.68 -1.38
N PRO A 231 4.60 20.30 -0.94
CA PRO A 231 5.54 21.28 -0.40
C PRO A 231 5.77 22.41 -1.40
N PRO A 232 5.93 23.66 -0.96
CA PRO A 232 6.28 24.76 -1.85
C PRO A 232 7.53 24.41 -2.67
N GLU A 233 7.52 24.71 -3.97
CA GLU A 233 8.71 24.55 -4.82
C GLU A 233 9.89 25.33 -4.22
N ASP A 234 10.97 24.63 -3.88
CA ASP A 234 12.22 25.27 -3.49
C ASP A 234 12.86 25.88 -4.75
N PRO A 235 13.15 27.19 -4.81
CA PRO A 235 13.84 27.79 -5.96
C PRO A 235 15.20 27.12 -6.26
N ASP A 236 15.82 26.47 -5.26
CA ASP A 236 17.09 25.78 -5.39
C ASP A 236 16.92 24.33 -5.92
N SER A 237 15.71 23.75 -5.90
CA SER A 237 15.44 22.39 -6.40
C SER A 237 15.57 22.23 -7.92
N ARG A 238 15.56 23.34 -8.68
CA ARG A 238 15.75 23.36 -10.14
C ARG A 238 17.19 23.59 -10.58
N LEU A 239 18.10 23.83 -9.64
CA LEU A 239 19.49 24.14 -9.92
C LEU A 239 20.33 22.88 -9.85
N SER A 240 21.39 22.84 -10.66
CA SER A 240 22.36 21.74 -10.58
C SER A 240 23.16 21.82 -9.27
N LEU A 241 23.75 20.69 -8.86
CA LEU A 241 24.62 20.66 -7.68
C LEU A 241 25.78 21.66 -7.80
N GLU A 242 26.30 21.84 -9.02
CA GLU A 242 27.37 22.79 -9.33
C GLU A 242 26.91 24.24 -9.15
N GLU A 243 25.70 24.60 -9.63
CA GLU A 243 25.14 25.93 -9.46
C GLU A 243 24.84 26.26 -8.00
N LEU A 244 24.30 25.28 -7.26
CA LEU A 244 24.11 25.39 -5.81
C LEU A 244 25.44 25.60 -5.09
N GLY A 245 26.46 24.83 -5.48
CA GLY A 245 27.82 24.96 -4.98
C GLY A 245 28.43 26.34 -5.26
N ALA A 246 28.30 26.84 -6.50
CA ALA A 246 28.80 28.15 -6.90
C ALA A 246 28.12 29.29 -6.13
N ARG A 247 26.79 29.23 -5.99
CA ARG A 247 26.01 30.24 -5.25
C ARG A 247 26.32 30.21 -3.75
N ALA A 248 26.56 29.03 -3.18
CA ALA A 248 27.02 28.90 -1.80
C ALA A 248 28.41 29.51 -1.61
N LEU A 249 29.34 29.30 -2.54
CA LEU A 249 30.69 29.88 -2.51
C LEU A 249 30.68 31.40 -2.69
N GLU A 250 29.82 31.95 -3.55
CA GLU A 250 29.66 33.40 -3.74
C GLU A 250 29.15 34.11 -2.47
N ARG A 251 28.34 33.43 -1.65
CA ARG A 251 27.83 33.96 -0.38
C ARG A 251 28.89 34.01 0.72
N ILE A 252 30.04 33.36 0.55
CA ILE A 252 31.11 33.36 1.55
C ILE A 252 31.82 34.72 1.54
N PRO A 253 31.94 35.41 2.69
CA PRO A 253 32.72 36.64 2.79
C PRO A 253 34.16 36.40 2.33
N ARG A 254 34.72 37.32 1.54
CA ARG A 254 36.08 37.18 0.97
C ARG A 254 37.14 36.79 2.00
N ASP A 255 37.09 37.37 3.20
CA ASP A 255 38.07 37.09 4.26
C ASP A 255 37.96 35.64 4.75
N LYS A 256 36.73 35.16 4.98
CA LYS A 256 36.48 33.76 5.35
C LYS A 256 36.85 32.79 4.23
N ALA A 257 36.64 33.17 2.97
CA ALA A 257 37.06 32.37 1.82
C ALA A 257 38.59 32.27 1.74
N LEU A 258 39.32 33.38 1.93
CA LEU A 258 40.77 33.39 1.94
C LEU A 258 41.37 32.59 3.10
N ASP A 259 40.79 32.73 4.30
CA ASP A 259 41.21 31.97 5.47
C ASP A 259 40.89 30.47 5.30
N GLY A 260 39.73 30.14 4.72
CA GLY A 260 39.36 28.78 4.36
C GLY A 260 40.31 28.15 3.35
N ILE A 261 40.70 28.89 2.30
CA ILE A 261 41.68 28.41 1.30
C ILE A 261 43.05 28.17 1.95
N ARG A 262 43.51 29.06 2.83
CA ARG A 262 44.77 28.88 3.55
C ARG A 262 44.72 27.66 4.45
N ALA A 263 43.70 27.56 5.30
CA ALA A 263 43.51 26.43 6.21
C ALA A 263 43.40 25.10 5.46
N PHE A 264 42.71 25.09 4.31
CA PHE A 264 42.61 23.90 3.46
C PHE A 264 43.96 23.51 2.86
N ASN A 265 44.73 24.46 2.33
CA ASN A 265 46.06 24.18 1.80
C ASN A 265 47.01 23.66 2.88
N ASP A 266 46.99 24.25 4.07
CA ASP A 266 47.81 23.81 5.20
C ASP A 266 47.43 22.38 5.64
N MET A 267 46.13 22.09 5.75
CA MET A 267 45.62 20.75 6.04
C MET A 267 46.02 19.75 4.96
N ARG A 268 45.84 20.09 3.68
CA ARG A 268 46.22 19.24 2.55
C ARG A 268 47.70 18.92 2.58
N ASP A 269 48.55 19.92 2.77
CA ASP A 269 49.99 19.73 2.75
C ASP A 269 50.46 18.86 3.92
N ASP A 270 49.83 18.98 5.09
CA ASP A 270 50.10 18.11 6.23
C ASP A 270 49.61 16.68 6.01
N LEU A 271 48.44 16.51 5.41
CA LEU A 271 47.91 15.19 5.04
C LEU A 271 48.82 14.51 4.01
N VAL A 272 49.27 15.24 2.99
CA VAL A 272 50.21 14.71 1.98
C VAL A 272 51.56 14.35 2.61
N LYS A 273 52.06 15.14 3.57
CA LYS A 273 53.29 14.79 4.33
C LYS A 273 53.09 13.51 5.14
N PHE A 274 51.93 13.34 5.77
CA PHE A 274 51.58 12.15 6.55
C PHE A 274 51.47 10.90 5.67
N LEU A 275 50.87 11.01 4.48
CA LEU A 275 50.65 9.88 3.56
C LEU A 275 51.89 9.53 2.71
N ARG A 276 52.84 10.45 2.51
CA ARG A 276 54.07 10.23 1.73
C ARG A 276 54.89 8.99 2.14
N PRO A 277 55.16 8.70 3.43
CA PRO A 277 55.89 7.50 3.83
C PRO A 277 55.14 6.19 3.50
N PHE A 278 53.81 6.18 3.56
CA PHE A 278 53.00 5.01 3.18
C PHE A 278 53.15 4.68 1.70
N ALA A 279 53.14 5.72 0.85
CA ALA A 279 53.39 5.58 -0.60
C ALA A 279 54.81 5.09 -0.91
N GLN A 280 55.82 5.52 -0.14
CA GLN A 280 57.21 5.08 -0.32
C GLN A 280 57.46 3.64 0.16
N GLN A 281 56.76 3.21 1.20
CA GLN A 281 56.86 1.86 1.77
C GLN A 281 55.93 0.85 1.09
N GLY A 282 55.04 1.30 0.19
CA GLY A 282 54.03 0.45 -0.45
C GLY A 282 53.00 -0.11 0.53
N LYS A 283 52.82 0.54 1.69
CA LYS A 283 51.88 0.11 2.73
C LYS A 283 50.47 0.62 2.41
N VAL A 284 49.47 -0.25 2.49
CA VAL A 284 48.06 0.13 2.40
C VAL A 284 47.68 0.97 3.62
N VAL A 285 47.00 2.10 3.40
CA VAL A 285 46.53 2.99 4.46
C VAL A 285 45.19 2.46 4.98
N GLU A 286 45.09 2.25 6.29
CA GLU A 286 43.86 1.79 6.94
C GLU A 286 43.04 2.99 7.47
N GLU A 287 41.76 2.75 7.75
CA GLU A 287 40.84 3.80 8.25
C GLU A 287 41.31 4.39 9.58
N GLU A 288 41.92 3.57 10.44
CA GLU A 288 42.41 3.94 11.76
C GLU A 288 43.56 4.96 11.69
N ASP A 289 44.46 4.82 10.72
CA ASP A 289 45.58 5.74 10.49
C ASP A 289 45.10 7.17 10.14
N ILE A 290 44.04 7.25 9.33
CA ILE A 290 43.44 8.53 8.90
C ILE A 290 42.66 9.17 10.05
N LYS A 291 41.84 8.38 10.77
CA LYS A 291 41.09 8.88 11.94
C LYS A 291 42.03 9.43 13.01
N GLY A 292 43.08 8.70 13.36
CA GLY A 292 44.06 9.13 14.36
C GLY A 292 44.79 10.43 13.97
N PHE A 293 45.09 10.63 12.68
CA PHE A 293 45.67 11.88 12.18
C PHE A 293 44.74 13.09 12.42
N PHE A 294 43.46 12.96 12.06
CA PHE A 294 42.50 14.06 12.23
C PHE A 294 42.19 14.34 13.70
N GLU A 295 42.06 13.31 14.54
CA GLU A 295 41.88 13.47 15.99
C GLU A 295 43.03 14.25 16.62
N SER A 296 44.28 13.89 16.30
CA SER A 296 45.47 14.60 16.78
C SER A 296 45.48 16.09 16.38
N LYS A 297 45.08 16.40 15.15
CA LYS A 297 44.95 17.79 14.64
C LYS A 297 43.84 18.57 15.35
N ILE A 298 42.69 17.94 15.60
CA ILE A 298 41.57 18.55 16.32
C ILE A 298 41.98 18.88 17.76
N ASP A 299 42.66 17.95 18.45
CA ASP A 299 43.14 18.15 19.82
C ASP A 299 44.23 19.23 19.92
N ALA A 300 45.10 19.34 18.93
CA ALA A 300 46.06 20.43 18.84
C ALA A 300 45.36 21.79 18.64
N ALA A 301 44.34 21.85 17.78
CA ALA A 301 43.55 23.05 17.52
C ALA A 301 42.66 23.48 18.70
N ARG A 302 42.24 22.53 19.55
CA ARG A 302 41.49 22.81 20.78
C ARG A 302 42.40 23.41 21.86
N ARG A 303 43.59 22.83 22.06
CA ARG A 303 44.60 23.34 23.02
C ARG A 303 45.12 24.73 22.67
N GLY A 304 45.20 25.08 21.38
CA GLY A 304 45.59 26.41 20.94
C GLY A 304 44.51 27.49 21.07
N ARG A 305 43.27 27.14 21.45
CA ARG A 305 42.13 28.07 21.61
C ARG A 305 41.83 28.44 23.07
N GLU A 306 42.45 27.75 24.03
CA GLU A 306 42.28 27.94 25.48
C GLU A 306 43.32 28.91 26.10
N TYR A 307 44.14 29.56 25.27
CA TYR A 307 45.13 30.60 25.63
C TYR A 307 44.86 31.88 24.85
#